data_AF-A0A2H0WU88-F1
#
_entry.id   AF-A0A2H0WU88-F1
#
_cell.length_a   1.000
_cell.length_b   1.000
_cell.length_c   1.000
_cell.angle_alpha   90.00
_cell.angle_beta   90.00
_cell.angle_gamma   90.00
#
_symmetry.space_group_name_H-M   'P 1'
#
loop_
_entity.id
_entity.type
_entity.pdbx_description
1 polymer ?
#
loop_
_entity_poly.entity_id
_entity_poly.type
_entity_poly.pdbx_seq_one_letter_code
_entity_poly.pdbx_strand_id
1 'polypeptide(L)'
;NKEDEDYLKGLLDLTDQIAWRLGEIKTWRAIRKGMLGEVALYRLLEKQGFSPKMPHPREDANLHIDMWGADKKSGNKLIAQVKHTAFAQKPQFFQTEEELAAWMEETTKRFKAEGNEAGETRFAELSAKLKTDFGEMEKYCLDISDDAKPIVIIFPEGSLDPYTGELKEEHFKDFKIELD
;
A
#
# COMPACT_ATOMS: atom_id res chain seq x y z
N ASN A 1 5.39 -20.44 -9.62
CA ASN A 1 5.11 -21.84 -10.03
C ASN A 1 3.96 -21.73 -11.00
N LYS A 2 4.14 -22.16 -12.24
CA LYS A 2 3.18 -21.89 -13.33
C LYS A 2 1.79 -22.47 -13.05
N GLU A 3 1.73 -23.64 -12.41
CA GLU A 3 0.44 -24.28 -12.07
C GLU A 3 -0.34 -23.46 -11.03
N ASP A 4 0.36 -22.91 -10.04
CA ASP A 4 -0.24 -22.04 -9.01
C ASP A 4 -0.72 -20.70 -9.62
N GLU A 5 0.06 -20.14 -10.54
CA GLU A 5 -0.31 -18.91 -11.27
C GLU A 5 -1.56 -19.09 -12.14
N ASP A 6 -1.62 -20.19 -12.89
CA ASP A 6 -2.78 -20.53 -13.72
C ASP A 6 -4.03 -20.80 -12.87
N TYR A 7 -3.87 -21.47 -11.73
CA TYR A 7 -4.96 -21.68 -10.77
C TYR A 7 -5.47 -20.36 -10.18
N LEU A 8 -4.58 -19.50 -9.69
CA LEU A 8 -4.94 -18.18 -9.14
C LEU A 8 -5.66 -17.32 -10.17
N LYS A 9 -5.19 -17.33 -11.41
CA LYS A 9 -5.84 -16.64 -12.51
C LYS A 9 -7.26 -17.14 -12.74
N GLY A 10 -7.45 -18.46 -12.84
CA GLY A 10 -8.77 -19.06 -13.01
C GLY A 10 -9.73 -18.73 -11.85
N LEU A 11 -9.24 -18.80 -10.62
CA LEU A 11 -10.01 -18.44 -9.42
C LEU A 11 -10.44 -16.98 -9.44
N LEU A 12 -9.49 -16.07 -9.70
CA LEU A 12 -9.76 -14.63 -9.71
C LEU A 12 -10.72 -14.25 -10.85
N ASP A 13 -10.57 -14.85 -12.04
CA ASP A 13 -11.48 -14.63 -13.16
C ASP A 13 -12.90 -15.15 -12.87
N LEU A 14 -13.03 -16.27 -12.14
CA LEU A 14 -14.32 -16.77 -11.67
C LEU A 14 -14.97 -15.80 -10.66
N THR A 15 -14.19 -15.30 -9.69
CA THR A 15 -14.71 -14.33 -8.71
C THR A 15 -15.10 -13.00 -9.34
N ASP A 16 -14.37 -12.52 -10.36
CA ASP A 16 -14.75 -11.34 -11.15
C ASP A 16 -16.12 -11.56 -11.83
N GLN A 17 -16.35 -12.75 -12.40
CA GLN A 17 -17.65 -13.07 -13.00
C GLN A 17 -18.79 -13.12 -11.97
N ILE A 18 -18.54 -13.71 -10.79
CA ILE A 18 -19.52 -13.73 -9.70
C ILE A 18 -19.83 -12.30 -9.23
N ALA A 19 -18.81 -11.50 -8.94
CA ALA A 19 -18.99 -10.11 -8.51
C ALA A 19 -19.71 -9.28 -9.58
N TRP A 20 -19.42 -9.49 -10.86
CA TRP A 20 -20.15 -8.85 -11.95
C TRP A 20 -21.63 -9.22 -11.97
N ARG A 21 -21.96 -10.51 -11.79
CA ARG A 21 -23.36 -10.99 -11.71
C ARG A 21 -24.11 -10.43 -10.51
N LEU A 22 -23.40 -10.16 -9.40
CA LEU A 22 -23.96 -9.56 -8.19
C LEU A 22 -24.00 -8.02 -8.22
N GLY A 23 -23.44 -7.37 -9.25
CA GLY A 23 -23.33 -5.91 -9.32
C GLY A 23 -22.21 -5.31 -8.45
N GLU A 24 -21.36 -6.13 -7.84
CA GLU A 24 -20.34 -5.76 -6.86
C GLU A 24 -18.91 -5.72 -7.44
N ILE A 25 -18.77 -5.75 -8.77
CA ILE A 25 -17.45 -5.83 -9.44
C ILE A 25 -16.49 -4.70 -9.04
N LYS A 26 -17.00 -3.49 -8.77
CA LYS A 26 -16.17 -2.35 -8.35
C LYS A 26 -15.61 -2.58 -6.95
N THR A 27 -16.47 -2.98 -6.01
CA THR A 27 -16.11 -3.32 -4.63
C THR A 27 -15.10 -4.45 -4.60
N TRP A 28 -15.38 -5.54 -5.32
CA TRP A 28 -14.50 -6.70 -5.42
C TRP A 28 -13.11 -6.33 -5.95
N ARG A 29 -13.04 -5.55 -7.04
CA ARG A 29 -11.75 -5.11 -7.60
C ARG A 29 -10.96 -4.23 -6.64
N ALA A 30 -11.63 -3.39 -5.85
CA ALA A 30 -10.97 -2.60 -4.82
C ALA A 30 -10.37 -3.50 -3.72
N ILE A 31 -11.13 -4.50 -3.23
CA ILE A 31 -10.65 -5.49 -2.25
C ILE A 31 -9.45 -6.26 -2.80
N ARG A 32 -9.59 -6.82 -4.01
CA ARG A 32 -8.51 -7.56 -4.68
C ARG A 32 -7.26 -6.70 -4.82
N LYS A 33 -7.39 -5.42 -5.21
CA LYS A 33 -6.26 -4.49 -5.31
C LYS A 33 -5.54 -4.33 -3.97
N GLY A 34 -6.29 -4.17 -2.87
CA GLY A 34 -5.72 -4.10 -1.51
C GLY A 34 -4.96 -5.38 -1.13
N MET A 35 -5.58 -6.55 -1.33
CA MET A 35 -4.96 -7.85 -1.05
C MET A 35 -3.64 -8.06 -1.83
N LEU A 36 -3.61 -7.68 -3.11
CA LEU A 36 -2.39 -7.78 -3.92
C LEU A 36 -1.31 -6.80 -3.43
N GLY A 37 -1.70 -5.63 -2.93
CA GLY A 37 -0.81 -4.69 -2.26
C GLY A 37 -0.19 -5.28 -0.99
N GLU A 38 -0.98 -5.95 -0.16
CA GLU A 38 -0.49 -6.63 1.05
C GLU A 38 0.53 -7.74 0.70
N VAL A 39 0.23 -8.56 -0.31
CA VAL A 39 1.14 -9.61 -0.80
C VAL A 39 2.44 -9.00 -1.33
N ALA A 40 2.35 -7.92 -2.11
CA ALA A 40 3.50 -7.19 -2.62
C ALA A 40 4.39 -6.66 -1.48
N LEU A 41 3.76 -6.03 -0.49
CA LEU A 41 4.44 -5.49 0.68
C LEU A 41 5.09 -6.59 1.51
N TYR A 42 4.40 -7.71 1.75
CA TYR A 42 4.94 -8.86 2.47
C TYR A 42 6.24 -9.34 1.82
N ARG A 43 6.22 -9.60 0.51
CA ARG A 43 7.39 -10.08 -0.24
C ARG A 43 8.53 -9.06 -0.23
N LEU A 44 8.20 -7.78 -0.34
CA LEU A 44 9.17 -6.69 -0.30
C LEU A 44 9.89 -6.63 1.05
N LEU A 45 9.13 -6.67 2.14
CA LEU A 45 9.65 -6.68 3.50
C LEU A 45 10.55 -7.90 3.73
N GLU A 46 10.10 -9.11 3.35
CA GLU A 46 10.93 -10.31 3.45
C GLU A 46 12.25 -10.19 2.70
N LYS A 47 12.21 -9.71 1.44
CA LYS A 47 13.40 -9.50 0.59
C LYS A 47 14.37 -8.51 1.20
N GLN A 48 13.87 -7.51 1.93
CA GLN A 48 14.69 -6.50 2.59
C GLN A 48 15.14 -6.89 4.00
N GLY A 49 14.84 -8.12 4.45
CA GLY A 49 15.32 -8.63 5.73
C GLY A 49 14.39 -8.34 6.91
N PHE A 50 13.14 -7.99 6.67
CA PHE A 50 12.12 -7.90 7.71
C PHE A 50 11.43 -9.27 7.92
N SER A 51 10.70 -9.39 9.03
CA SER A 51 9.80 -10.49 9.36
C SER A 51 8.35 -10.00 9.33
N PRO A 52 7.71 -9.93 8.15
CA PRO A 52 6.35 -9.43 8.03
C PRO A 52 5.31 -10.39 8.62
N LYS A 53 4.22 -9.84 9.14
CA LYS A 53 3.06 -10.55 9.67
C LYS A 53 1.78 -9.85 9.24
N MET A 54 0.81 -10.64 8.76
CA MET A 54 -0.51 -10.12 8.41
C MET A 54 -1.21 -9.52 9.65
N PRO A 55 -2.03 -8.48 9.46
CA PRO A 55 -2.79 -7.85 10.53
C PRO A 55 -3.81 -8.82 11.12
N HIS A 56 -4.11 -8.65 12.41
CA HIS A 56 -5.15 -9.40 13.07
C HIS A 56 -6.53 -8.83 12.67
N PRO A 57 -7.44 -9.62 12.05
CA PRO A 57 -8.66 -9.10 11.41
C PRO A 57 -9.63 -8.34 12.33
N ARG A 58 -9.53 -8.52 13.65
CA ARG A 58 -10.39 -7.83 14.63
C ARG A 58 -9.73 -6.64 15.30
N GLU A 59 -8.42 -6.70 15.49
CA GLU A 59 -7.69 -5.71 16.28
C GLU A 59 -7.20 -4.59 15.37
N ASP A 60 -6.80 -4.92 14.14
CA ASP A 60 -6.09 -4.01 13.23
C ASP A 60 -6.96 -3.44 12.12
N ALA A 61 -8.10 -4.08 11.81
CA ALA A 61 -8.95 -3.68 10.68
C ALA A 61 -9.55 -2.27 10.83
N ASN A 62 -9.76 -1.82 12.07
CA ASN A 62 -10.26 -0.47 12.37
C ASN A 62 -9.15 0.59 12.45
N LEU A 63 -7.90 0.19 12.31
CA LEU A 63 -6.72 1.04 12.47
C LEU A 63 -5.97 1.24 11.15
N HIS A 64 -6.56 0.75 10.05
CA HIS A 64 -6.01 0.83 8.70
C HIS A 64 -4.59 0.27 8.56
N ILE A 65 -4.26 -0.75 9.36
CA ILE A 65 -2.99 -1.46 9.34
C ILE A 65 -3.12 -2.67 8.41
N ASP A 66 -2.27 -2.69 7.39
CA ASP A 66 -2.26 -3.74 6.37
C ASP A 66 -1.13 -4.76 6.63
N MET A 67 -0.12 -4.42 7.42
CA MET A 67 1.01 -5.30 7.70
C MET A 67 1.78 -4.89 8.96
N TRP A 68 2.25 -5.86 9.71
CA TRP A 68 3.26 -5.68 10.75
C TRP A 68 4.62 -6.15 10.24
N GLY A 69 5.70 -5.55 10.73
CA GLY A 69 7.05 -5.99 10.43
C GLY A 69 8.01 -5.78 11.58
N ALA A 70 9.08 -6.56 11.57
CA ALA A 70 10.25 -6.32 12.42
C ALA A 70 11.52 -6.57 11.60
N ASP A 71 12.45 -5.62 11.62
CA ASP A 71 13.76 -5.80 11.00
C ASP A 71 14.50 -6.95 11.72
N LYS A 72 14.93 -7.97 10.96
CA LYS A 72 15.63 -9.14 11.52
C LYS A 72 16.98 -8.80 12.14
N LYS A 73 17.60 -7.67 11.77
CA LYS A 73 18.90 -7.23 12.27
C LYS A 73 18.78 -6.34 13.51
N SER A 74 18.02 -5.26 13.40
CA SER A 74 17.89 -4.27 14.49
C SER A 74 16.80 -4.63 15.50
N GLY A 75 15.79 -5.40 15.11
CA GLY A 75 14.59 -5.65 15.91
C GLY A 75 13.57 -4.52 15.86
N ASN A 76 13.86 -3.42 15.15
CA ASN A 76 12.95 -2.28 15.01
C ASN A 76 11.64 -2.74 14.35
N LYS A 77 10.53 -2.35 14.96
CA LYS A 77 9.19 -2.72 14.50
C LYS A 77 8.62 -1.66 13.59
N LEU A 78 7.79 -2.10 12.65
CA LEU A 78 6.97 -1.24 11.82
C LEU A 78 5.53 -1.73 11.78
N ILE A 79 4.61 -0.80 11.61
CA ILE A 79 3.27 -1.06 11.11
C ILE A 79 3.14 -0.35 9.78
N ALA A 80 2.57 -1.02 8.81
CA ALA A 80 2.52 -0.52 7.45
C ALA A 80 1.09 -0.49 6.93
N GLN A 81 0.84 0.53 6.14
CA GLN A 81 -0.32 0.63 5.30
C GLN A 81 0.12 0.71 3.84
N VAL A 82 -0.59 -0.02 2.98
CA VAL A 82 -0.36 -0.06 1.56
C VAL A 82 -1.47 0.67 0.81
N LYS A 83 -1.07 1.55 -0.09
CA LYS A 83 -2.00 2.28 -0.95
C LYS A 83 -1.57 2.15 -2.41
N HIS A 84 -2.53 2.36 -3.28
CA HIS A 84 -2.30 2.33 -4.72
C HIS A 84 -2.87 3.57 -5.37
N THR A 85 -2.09 4.20 -6.25
CA THR A 85 -2.56 5.39 -6.96
C THR A 85 -1.87 5.57 -8.30
N ALA A 86 -2.63 6.08 -9.28
CA ALA A 86 -2.09 6.51 -10.58
C ALA A 86 -1.20 7.75 -10.46
N PHE A 87 -1.23 8.45 -9.32
CA PHE A 87 -0.52 9.71 -9.13
C PHE A 87 0.97 9.52 -8.76
N ALA A 88 1.33 8.31 -8.32
CA ALA A 88 2.70 7.90 -8.05
C ALA A 88 3.32 7.31 -9.31
N GLN A 89 4.48 7.81 -9.74
CA GLN A 89 5.22 7.27 -10.89
C GLN A 89 6.19 6.15 -10.50
N LYS A 90 6.67 6.19 -9.26
CA LYS A 90 7.52 5.20 -8.62
C LYS A 90 6.97 4.89 -7.22
N PRO A 91 7.34 3.74 -6.62
CA PRO A 91 6.98 3.43 -5.25
C PRO A 91 7.40 4.56 -4.31
N GLN A 92 6.50 4.93 -3.42
CA GLN A 92 6.76 5.92 -2.37
C GLN A 92 6.73 5.24 -1.00
N PHE A 93 7.50 5.80 -0.09
CA PHE A 93 7.63 5.36 1.29
C PHE A 93 7.66 6.59 2.17
N PHE A 94 6.91 6.56 3.25
CA PHE A 94 6.82 7.65 4.21
C PHE A 94 6.83 7.07 5.63
N GLN A 95 7.63 7.65 6.50
CA GLN A 95 7.72 7.36 7.92
C GLN A 95 7.24 8.51 8.79
N THR A 96 7.13 9.71 8.23
CA THR A 96 6.66 10.89 8.95
C THR A 96 5.60 11.67 8.17
N GLU A 97 4.80 12.45 8.89
CA GLU A 97 3.81 13.35 8.29
C GLU A 97 4.49 14.37 7.35
N GLU A 98 5.70 14.84 7.67
CA GLU A 98 6.42 15.80 6.85
C GLU A 98 6.81 15.24 5.49
N GLU A 99 7.31 14.00 5.44
CA GLU A 99 7.66 13.34 4.18
C GLU A 99 6.41 13.15 3.29
N LEU A 100 5.32 12.69 3.91
CA LEU A 100 4.03 12.51 3.25
C LEU A 100 3.49 13.85 2.72
N ALA A 101 3.55 14.90 3.53
CA ALA A 101 3.10 16.23 3.15
C ALA A 101 3.93 16.84 2.02
N ALA A 102 5.26 16.64 2.04
CA ALA A 102 6.16 17.12 0.98
C ALA A 102 5.82 16.49 -0.37
N TRP A 103 5.58 15.17 -0.41
CA TRP A 103 5.15 14.49 -1.62
C TRP A 103 3.78 14.96 -2.13
N MET A 104 2.84 15.23 -1.22
CA MET A 104 1.54 15.78 -1.57
C MET A 104 1.66 17.18 -2.18
N GLU A 105 2.50 18.04 -1.60
CA GLU A 105 2.72 19.38 -2.12
C GLU A 105 3.37 19.34 -3.51
N GLU A 106 4.40 18.52 -3.71
CA GLU A 106 5.05 18.32 -5.00
C GLU A 106 4.05 17.85 -6.07
N THR A 107 3.25 16.83 -5.74
CA THR A 107 2.24 16.27 -6.66
C THR A 107 1.17 17.29 -7.01
N THR A 108 0.73 18.10 -6.04
CA THR A 108 -0.25 19.18 -6.27
C THR A 108 0.33 20.26 -7.18
N LYS A 109 1.59 20.67 -6.96
CA LYS A 109 2.29 21.64 -7.83
C LYS A 109 2.39 21.13 -9.27
N ARG A 110 2.68 19.83 -9.46
CA ARG A 110 2.70 19.20 -10.78
C ARG A 110 1.35 19.32 -11.49
N PHE A 111 0.24 18.97 -10.84
CA PHE A 111 -1.09 19.09 -11.45
C PHE A 111 -1.44 20.52 -11.86
N LYS A 112 -1.09 21.49 -11.02
CA LYS A 112 -1.28 22.92 -11.33
C LYS A 112 -0.46 23.34 -12.55
N ALA A 113 0.80 22.92 -12.63
CA ALA A 113 1.67 23.23 -13.77
C ALA A 113 1.17 22.58 -15.08
N GLU A 114 0.55 21.41 -14.99
CA GLU A 114 -0.05 20.68 -16.12
C GLU A 114 -1.45 21.20 -16.51
N GLY A 115 -2.06 22.10 -15.73
CA GLY A 115 -3.44 22.54 -15.94
C GLY A 115 -4.48 21.41 -15.74
N ASN A 116 -4.15 20.41 -14.94
CA ASN A 116 -4.97 19.22 -14.74
C ASN A 116 -5.86 19.34 -13.49
N GLU A 117 -6.89 20.19 -13.56
CA GLU A 117 -7.80 20.48 -12.44
C GLU A 117 -8.55 19.23 -11.93
N ALA A 118 -8.91 18.32 -12.83
CA ALA A 118 -9.58 17.07 -12.46
C ALA A 118 -8.65 16.13 -11.67
N GLY A 119 -7.36 16.08 -12.07
CA GLY A 119 -6.32 15.37 -11.34
C GLY A 119 -6.08 15.97 -9.96
N GLU A 120 -5.99 17.30 -9.87
CA GLU A 120 -5.84 18.02 -8.60
C GLU A 120 -6.99 17.70 -7.63
N THR A 121 -8.25 17.77 -8.10
CA THR A 121 -9.43 17.49 -7.26
C THR A 121 -9.39 16.07 -6.69
N ARG A 122 -9.15 15.07 -7.55
CA ARG A 122 -9.07 13.66 -7.11
C ARG A 122 -7.88 13.41 -6.19
N PHE A 123 -6.77 14.11 -6.41
CA PHE A 123 -5.60 14.01 -5.57
C PHE A 123 -5.82 14.64 -4.19
N ALA A 124 -6.57 15.75 -4.11
CA ALA A 124 -6.92 16.37 -2.84
C ALA A 124 -7.75 15.43 -1.95
N GLU A 125 -8.73 14.71 -2.53
CA GLU A 125 -9.51 13.68 -1.81
C GLU A 125 -8.61 12.56 -1.28
N LEU A 126 -7.72 12.03 -2.12
CA LEU A 126 -6.74 11.02 -1.71
C LEU A 126 -5.83 11.55 -0.59
N SER A 127 -5.35 12.78 -0.74
CA SER A 127 -4.43 13.41 0.21
C SER A 127 -5.06 13.60 1.58
N ALA A 128 -6.32 14.02 1.62
CA ALA A 128 -7.07 14.14 2.87
C ALA A 128 -7.18 12.78 3.57
N LYS A 129 -7.52 11.72 2.82
CA LYS A 129 -7.61 10.36 3.38
C LYS A 129 -6.26 9.85 3.88
N LEU A 130 -5.19 10.00 3.10
CA LEU A 130 -3.85 9.57 3.50
C LEU A 130 -3.38 10.24 4.79
N LYS A 131 -3.66 11.54 4.97
CA LYS A 131 -3.34 12.24 6.21
C LYS A 131 -4.12 11.69 7.41
N THR A 132 -5.42 11.46 7.26
CA THR A 132 -6.24 10.85 8.31
C THR A 132 -5.72 9.46 8.67
N ASP A 133 -5.53 8.60 7.66
CA ASP A 133 -5.07 7.23 7.87
C ASP A 133 -3.69 7.19 8.56
N PHE A 134 -2.76 8.07 8.14
CA PHE A 134 -1.42 8.15 8.74
C PHE A 134 -1.45 8.63 10.19
N GLY A 135 -2.19 9.69 10.49
CA GLY A 135 -2.31 10.21 11.86
C GLY A 135 -2.99 9.21 12.81
N GLU A 136 -3.94 8.41 12.32
CA GLU A 136 -4.53 7.31 13.09
C GLU A 136 -3.53 6.19 13.38
N MET A 137 -2.68 5.84 12.40
CA MET A 137 -1.60 4.88 12.60
C MET A 137 -0.53 5.38 13.59
N GLU A 138 -0.12 6.65 13.49
CA GLU A 138 0.82 7.26 14.44
C GLU A 138 0.29 7.23 15.85
N LYS A 139 -0.98 7.63 16.04
CA LYS A 139 -1.63 7.56 17.34
C LYS A 139 -1.66 6.13 17.86
N TYR A 140 -1.99 5.17 17.02
CA TYR A 140 -2.00 3.77 17.42
C TYR A 140 -0.62 3.27 17.84
N CYS A 141 0.45 3.57 17.08
CA CYS A 141 1.82 3.25 17.48
C CYS A 141 2.13 3.75 18.91
N LEU A 142 1.79 5.00 19.21
CA LEU A 142 1.97 5.59 20.54
C LEU A 142 1.18 4.85 21.64
N ASP A 143 0.00 4.30 21.31
CA ASP A 143 -0.86 3.63 22.28
C ASP A 143 -0.41 2.18 22.60
N ILE A 144 0.32 1.52 21.71
CA ILE A 144 0.61 0.08 21.81
C ILE A 144 2.09 -0.29 21.92
N SER A 145 3.01 0.51 21.37
CA SER A 145 4.43 0.19 21.38
C SER A 145 5.27 1.41 20.99
N ASP A 146 5.99 2.01 21.95
CA ASP A 146 6.87 3.17 21.72
C ASP A 146 7.94 2.93 20.62
N ASP A 147 8.22 1.68 20.28
CA ASP A 147 9.24 1.24 19.32
C ASP A 147 8.70 0.91 17.92
N ALA A 148 7.37 0.93 17.70
CA ALA A 148 6.78 0.66 16.38
C ALA A 148 6.71 1.94 15.54
N LYS A 149 7.26 1.89 14.33
CA LYS A 149 7.21 3.00 13.37
C LYS A 149 6.04 2.84 12.40
N PRO A 150 5.14 3.81 12.28
CA PRO A 150 4.12 3.80 11.24
C PRO A 150 4.75 4.13 9.90
N ILE A 151 4.42 3.34 8.88
CA ILE A 151 4.88 3.59 7.52
C ILE A 151 3.70 3.54 6.55
N VAL A 152 3.71 4.42 5.56
CA VAL A 152 2.81 4.32 4.39
C VAL A 152 3.64 4.04 3.16
N ILE A 153 3.24 3.01 2.44
CA ILE A 153 3.82 2.65 1.15
C ILE A 153 2.78 2.85 0.07
N ILE A 154 3.14 3.63 -0.95
CA ILE A 154 2.28 3.88 -2.10
C ILE A 154 2.89 3.20 -3.33
N PHE A 155 2.19 2.19 -3.84
CA PHE A 155 2.53 1.55 -5.10
C PHE A 155 1.86 2.29 -6.28
N PRO A 156 2.61 2.60 -7.35
CA PRO A 156 2.03 3.10 -8.59
C PRO A 156 0.96 2.14 -9.13
N GLU A 157 -0.09 2.68 -9.74
CA GLU A 157 -1.02 1.82 -10.48
C GLU A 157 -0.32 1.08 -11.62
N GLY A 158 -0.64 -0.20 -11.76
CA GLY A 158 -0.01 -1.07 -12.77
C GLY A 158 1.40 -1.56 -12.42
N SER A 159 1.94 -1.19 -11.25
CA SER A 159 3.25 -1.70 -10.77
C SER A 159 3.22 -3.14 -10.26
N LEU A 160 2.03 -3.69 -10.03
CA LEU A 160 1.80 -5.06 -9.60
C LEU A 160 1.27 -5.92 -10.74
N ASP A 161 1.66 -7.18 -10.77
CA ASP A 161 0.93 -8.20 -11.51
C ASP A 161 -0.49 -8.34 -10.92
N PRO A 162 -1.55 -8.25 -11.74
CA PRO A 162 -2.92 -8.19 -11.27
C PRO A 162 -3.45 -9.52 -10.70
N TYR A 163 -2.69 -10.62 -10.80
CA TYR A 163 -3.10 -11.95 -10.33
C TYR A 163 -2.29 -12.43 -9.12
N THR A 164 -0.99 -12.16 -9.13
CA THR A 164 -0.02 -12.67 -8.15
C THR A 164 0.42 -11.61 -7.15
N GLY A 165 0.25 -10.33 -7.47
CA GLY A 165 0.75 -9.21 -6.66
C GLY A 165 2.26 -9.04 -6.78
N GLU A 166 2.90 -9.70 -7.75
CA GLU A 166 4.33 -9.56 -7.97
C GLU A 166 4.70 -8.14 -8.38
N LEU A 167 5.73 -7.61 -7.73
CA LEU A 167 6.31 -6.32 -8.05
C LEU A 167 7.06 -6.43 -9.39
N LYS A 168 6.72 -5.57 -10.35
CA LYS A 168 7.50 -5.46 -11.59
C LYS A 168 8.86 -4.85 -11.28
N GLU A 169 9.94 -5.57 -11.59
CA GLU A 169 11.31 -5.21 -11.17
C GLU A 169 11.73 -3.78 -11.56
N GLU A 170 11.30 -3.30 -12.73
CA GLU A 170 11.58 -1.95 -13.23
C GLU A 170 11.18 -0.82 -12.28
N HIS A 171 10.21 -1.05 -11.39
CA HIS A 171 9.75 -0.04 -10.43
C HIS A 171 10.46 -0.12 -9.07
N PHE A 172 11.14 -1.22 -8.74
CA PHE A 172 11.56 -1.52 -7.35
C PHE A 172 13.05 -1.84 -7.17
N LYS A 173 13.84 -1.86 -8.25
CA LYS A 173 15.25 -2.24 -8.21
C LYS A 173 16.06 -1.50 -7.13
N ASP A 174 15.76 -0.23 -6.92
CA ASP A 174 16.46 0.65 -5.99
C ASP A 174 15.59 1.08 -4.78
N PHE A 175 14.41 0.48 -4.61
CA PHE A 175 13.50 0.83 -3.52
C PHE A 175 13.93 0.14 -2.22
N LYS A 176 14.09 0.92 -1.15
CA LYS A 176 14.45 0.44 0.17
C LYS A 176 13.58 1.08 1.25
N ILE A 177 13.29 0.28 2.26
CA ILE A 177 12.64 0.66 3.51
C ILE A 177 13.76 0.69 4.55
N GLU A 178 14.08 1.90 5.01
CA GLU A 178 15.09 2.12 6.05
C GLU A 178 14.34 2.72 7.24
N LEU A 179 14.46 2.09 8.41
CA LEU A 179 13.85 2.59 9.65
C LEU A 179 14.89 3.44 10.38
N ASP A 180 14.62 4.74 10.53
CA ASP A 180 15.42 5.68 11.33
C ASP A 180 15.23 5.47 12.84
#